data_AF-A0A077WRQ5-F1
#
_entry.id   AF-A0A077WRQ5-F1
#
_cell.length_a   1.000
_cell.length_b   1.000
_cell.length_c   1.000
_cell.angle_alpha   90.00
_cell.angle_beta   90.00
_cell.angle_gamma   90.00
#
_symmetry.space_group_name_H-M   'P 1'
#
loop_
_entity.id
_entity.type
_entity.pdbx_description
1 polymer ?
#
loop_
_entity_poly.entity_id
_entity_poly.type
_entity_poly.pdbx_seq_one_letter_code
_entity_poly.pdbx_strand_id
1 'polypeptide(L)'
;MSYTARDCCVCHCHYSSTISATLHQNATTTRKANALTPPRRWFNKIRRRPSIEQQEHRKREMLFQFHHLYHTVQEELLYATESQGSVYYEGDLVAAKEALDAWIDHYQILSRHLDPKELATLHEQWEDTRKELQESLDKLPSPLL
;
A
#
# COMPACT_ATOMS: atom_id res chain seq x y z
N MET A 1 30.70 -14.95 -17.04
CA MET A 1 29.38 -14.92 -16.38
C MET A 1 29.57 -14.17 -15.09
N SER A 2 29.01 -12.96 -15.00
CA SER A 2 29.28 -12.03 -13.90
C SER A 2 27.95 -11.53 -13.35
N TYR A 3 27.63 -11.88 -12.11
CA TYR A 3 26.46 -11.41 -11.39
C TYR A 3 26.79 -10.08 -10.72
N THR A 4 26.03 -9.02 -11.00
CA THR A 4 26.10 -7.76 -10.25
C THR A 4 25.03 -7.72 -9.17
N ALA A 5 25.46 -7.33 -7.98
CA ALA A 5 24.75 -7.36 -6.72
C ALA A 5 23.46 -6.52 -6.71
N ARG A 6 22.47 -7.01 -5.96
CA ARG A 6 21.24 -6.31 -5.60
C ARG A 6 21.53 -5.36 -4.44
N ASP A 7 21.34 -4.06 -4.66
CA ASP A 7 21.31 -3.06 -3.59
C ASP A 7 19.95 -3.07 -2.90
N CYS A 8 19.92 -3.63 -1.69
CA CYS A 8 18.82 -3.52 -0.75
C CYS A 8 18.83 -2.14 -0.09
N CYS A 9 17.75 -1.37 -0.23
CA CYS A 9 17.54 -0.18 0.59
C CYS A 9 16.84 -0.56 1.91
N VAL A 10 17.61 -0.56 3.00
CA VAL A 10 17.12 -0.59 4.38
C VAL A 10 16.72 0.83 4.77
N CYS A 11 15.44 1.09 5.07
CA CYS A 11 15.01 2.33 5.72
C CYS A 11 14.91 2.10 7.24
N HIS A 12 15.81 2.74 7.98
CA HIS A 12 15.89 2.74 9.43
C HIS A 12 15.41 4.11 9.94
N CYS A 13 14.12 4.24 10.24
CA CYS A 13 13.54 5.46 10.81
C CYS A 13 12.52 5.12 11.92
N HIS A 14 13.00 4.60 13.04
CA HIS A 14 12.30 4.72 14.32
C HIS A 14 13.18 5.50 15.30
N TYR A 15 12.49 6.25 16.17
CA TYR A 15 12.94 6.77 17.45
C TYR A 15 13.51 8.19 17.48
N SER A 16 12.65 9.15 17.84
CA SER A 16 13.04 10.31 18.65
C SER A 16 11.80 10.89 19.31
N SER A 17 11.68 10.72 20.63
CA SER A 17 11.08 11.73 21.52
C SER A 17 11.33 11.34 22.97
N THR A 18 12.00 12.26 23.69
CA THR A 18 12.33 12.37 25.13
C THR A 18 13.84 12.66 25.28
N ILE A 19 14.38 13.63 26.03
CA ILE A 19 13.91 14.54 27.09
C ILE A 19 14.86 15.76 27.13
N SER A 20 14.36 16.90 27.63
CA SER A 20 15.07 18.13 28.02
C SER A 20 16.30 17.93 28.93
N ALA A 21 17.35 18.76 28.73
CA ALA A 21 18.32 19.10 29.78
C ALA A 21 18.98 20.48 29.56
N THR A 22 18.56 21.42 30.40
CA THR A 22 19.26 22.53 31.10
C THR A 22 20.69 22.97 30.71
N LEU A 23 20.80 24.30 30.49
CA LEU A 23 21.69 25.29 31.13
C LEU A 23 23.22 25.01 31.20
N HIS A 24 24.02 25.82 30.49
CA HIS A 24 24.97 26.78 31.10
C HIS A 24 25.72 27.61 30.06
N GLN A 25 26.11 28.80 30.53
CA GLN A 25 26.72 29.95 29.87
C GLN A 25 28.13 29.66 29.32
N ASN A 26 28.60 30.49 28.37
CA ASN A 26 29.74 31.40 28.60
C ASN A 26 30.10 32.20 27.33
N ALA A 27 30.44 33.46 27.57
CA ALA A 27 30.70 34.49 26.59
C ALA A 27 32.13 34.47 26.03
N THR A 28 32.27 35.10 24.85
CA THR A 28 33.46 35.76 24.30
C THR A 28 34.70 34.90 24.05
N THR A 29 35.05 34.69 22.77
CA THR A 29 36.37 35.07 22.22
C THR A 29 36.29 35.06 20.68
N THR A 30 36.58 36.22 20.10
CA THR A 30 36.92 36.45 18.69
C THR A 30 37.90 35.41 18.14
N ARG A 31 37.52 34.68 17.09
CA ARG A 31 38.47 34.07 16.14
C ARG A 31 37.80 33.73 14.81
N LYS A 32 38.15 34.53 13.80
CA LYS A 32 38.13 34.27 12.35
C LYS A 32 37.08 33.25 11.87
N ALA A 33 35.92 33.77 11.46
CA ALA A 33 34.96 33.05 10.65
C ALA A 33 35.53 32.80 9.24
N ASN A 34 36.37 31.77 9.11
CA ASN A 34 36.62 31.09 7.84
C ASN A 34 36.06 29.66 7.96
N ALA A 35 34.77 29.56 8.28
CA ALA A 35 34.02 28.34 8.06
C ALA A 35 33.11 28.59 6.86
N LEU A 36 33.61 28.20 5.68
CA LEU A 36 32.78 27.89 4.52
C LEU A 36 31.86 26.75 4.92
N THR A 37 30.77 27.03 5.64
CA THR A 37 29.65 26.10 5.72
C THR A 37 29.06 26.01 4.31
N PRO A 38 29.15 24.86 3.63
CA PRO A 38 28.52 24.71 2.33
C PRO A 38 27.01 24.95 2.50
N PRO A 39 26.35 25.64 1.54
CA PRO A 39 24.95 25.97 1.67
C PRO A 39 24.13 24.68 1.78
N ARG A 40 23.62 24.38 2.97
CA ARG A 40 22.89 23.14 3.29
C ARG A 40 21.53 22.98 2.59
N ARG A 41 21.18 23.79 1.59
CA ARG A 41 19.77 23.93 1.15
C ARG A 41 19.52 24.15 -0.34
N TRP A 42 20.43 23.80 -1.26
CA TRP A 42 20.21 24.13 -2.70
C TRP A 42 20.07 22.98 -3.68
N PHE A 43 20.02 21.73 -3.23
CA PHE A 43 19.40 20.69 -4.05
C PHE A 43 17.95 20.57 -3.64
N ASN A 44 17.08 21.36 -4.27
CA ASN A 44 15.69 20.94 -4.42
C ASN A 44 15.78 19.52 -4.93
N LYS A 45 15.38 18.55 -4.10
CA LYS A 45 15.36 17.14 -4.44
C LYS A 45 14.50 17.06 -5.71
N ILE A 46 15.14 17.06 -6.88
CA ILE A 46 14.46 17.08 -8.17
C ILE A 46 13.70 15.76 -8.19
N ARG A 47 12.43 15.79 -7.78
CA ARG A 47 11.54 14.65 -7.90
C ARG A 47 11.34 14.50 -9.40
N ARG A 48 12.14 13.63 -10.02
CA ARG A 48 11.99 13.31 -11.43
C ARG A 48 10.56 12.81 -11.61
N ARG A 49 9.79 13.53 -12.42
CA ARG A 49 8.48 13.06 -12.87
C ARG A 49 8.72 11.72 -13.59
N PRO A 50 7.93 10.68 -13.31
CA PRO A 50 8.09 9.42 -14.01
C PRO A 50 7.85 9.59 -15.51
N SER A 51 8.53 8.78 -16.32
CA SER A 51 8.24 8.73 -17.75
C SER A 51 6.85 8.15 -18.00
N ILE A 52 6.29 8.43 -19.17
CA ILE A 52 4.99 7.87 -19.60
C ILE A 52 5.05 6.33 -19.54
N GLU A 53 6.13 5.73 -20.05
CA GLU A 53 6.34 4.28 -20.00
C GLU A 53 6.35 3.72 -18.55
N GLN A 54 6.96 4.43 -17.60
CA GLN A 54 6.97 4.02 -16.19
C GLN A 54 5.59 4.14 -15.53
N GLN A 55 4.76 5.08 -15.99
CA GLN A 55 3.39 5.24 -15.50
C GLN A 55 2.50 4.12 -16.06
N GLU A 56 2.62 3.82 -17.35
CA GLU A 56 1.90 2.71 -17.99
C GLU A 56 2.30 1.34 -17.43
N HIS A 57 3.59 1.13 -17.17
CA HIS A 57 4.06 -0.10 -16.53
C HIS A 57 3.43 -0.29 -15.16
N ARG A 58 3.48 0.74 -14.29
CA ARG A 58 2.83 0.70 -12.97
C ARG A 58 1.33 0.45 -13.06
N LYS A 59 0.66 1.06 -14.03
CA LYS A 59 -0.77 0.81 -14.26
C LYS A 59 -1.06 -0.64 -14.63
N ARG A 60 -0.24 -1.24 -15.50
CA ARG A 60 -0.36 -2.67 -15.83
C ARG A 60 -0.15 -3.57 -14.62
N GLU A 61 0.84 -3.26 -13.78
CA GLU A 61 1.07 -4.00 -12.52
C GLU A 61 -0.13 -3.87 -11.58
N MET A 62 -0.69 -2.66 -11.42
CA MET A 62 -1.87 -2.46 -10.57
C MET A 62 -3.09 -3.23 -11.09
N LEU A 63 -3.31 -3.29 -12.41
CA LEU A 63 -4.37 -4.09 -13.01
C LEU A 63 -4.15 -5.59 -12.80
N PHE A 64 -2.91 -6.06 -12.96
CA PHE A 64 -2.57 -7.45 -12.69
C PHE A 64 -2.85 -7.82 -11.22
N GLN A 65 -2.42 -6.97 -10.28
CA GLN A 65 -2.70 -7.14 -8.85
C GLN A 65 -4.19 -7.11 -8.55
N PHE A 66 -4.95 -6.23 -9.21
CA PHE A 66 -6.41 -6.16 -9.06
C PHE A 66 -7.09 -7.48 -9.43
N HIS A 67 -6.72 -8.08 -10.57
CA HIS A 67 -7.25 -9.38 -10.98
C HIS A 67 -6.78 -10.52 -10.08
N HIS A 68 -5.54 -10.46 -9.59
CA HIS A 68 -5.05 -11.46 -8.65
C HIS A 68 -5.83 -11.42 -7.33
N LEU A 69 -6.05 -10.23 -6.77
CA LEU A 69 -6.85 -10.05 -5.56
C LEU A 69 -8.27 -10.57 -5.77
N TYR A 70 -8.90 -10.31 -6.92
CA TYR A 70 -10.21 -10.87 -7.24
C TYR A 70 -10.23 -12.40 -7.15
N HIS A 71 -9.22 -13.08 -7.72
CA HIS A 71 -9.09 -14.53 -7.61
C HIS A 71 -8.98 -14.99 -6.15
N THR A 72 -8.17 -14.30 -5.35
CA THR A 72 -8.06 -14.57 -3.92
C THR A 72 -9.41 -14.43 -3.21
N VAL A 73 -10.21 -13.39 -3.50
CA VAL A 73 -11.56 -13.27 -2.94
C VAL A 73 -12.41 -14.50 -3.25
N GLN A 74 -12.36 -15.00 -4.49
CA GLN A 74 -13.13 -16.17 -4.88
C GLN A 74 -12.68 -17.43 -4.13
N GLU A 75 -11.38 -17.63 -3.95
CA GLU A 75 -10.82 -18.77 -3.21
C GLU A 75 -11.20 -18.71 -1.73
N GLU A 76 -11.03 -17.57 -1.08
CA GLU A 76 -11.34 -17.43 0.35
C GLU A 76 -12.84 -17.56 0.63
N LEU A 77 -13.70 -17.02 -0.25
CA LEU A 77 -15.15 -17.24 -0.15
C LEU A 77 -15.53 -18.72 -0.32
N LEU A 78 -14.84 -19.44 -1.21
CA LEU A 78 -15.04 -20.87 -1.37
C LEU A 78 -14.64 -21.61 -0.10
N TYR A 79 -13.47 -21.31 0.47
CA TYR A 79 -13.02 -21.93 1.72
C TYR A 79 -14.00 -21.68 2.86
N ALA A 80 -14.43 -20.43 3.05
CA ALA A 80 -15.44 -20.10 4.06
C ALA A 80 -16.76 -20.86 3.84
N THR A 81 -17.16 -21.08 2.58
CA THR A 81 -18.36 -21.86 2.27
C THR A 81 -18.19 -23.34 2.61
N GLU A 82 -17.05 -23.93 2.24
CA GLU A 82 -16.75 -25.36 2.44
C GLU A 82 -16.50 -25.71 3.91
N SER A 83 -15.96 -24.77 4.69
CA SER A 83 -15.62 -24.99 6.08
C SER A 83 -16.76 -24.73 7.06
N GLN A 84 -17.97 -24.40 6.58
CA GLN A 84 -19.15 -24.21 7.43
C GLN A 84 -19.39 -25.38 8.38
N GLY A 85 -19.60 -25.08 9.66
CA GLY A 85 -19.78 -26.07 10.72
C GLY A 85 -18.49 -26.76 11.18
N SER A 86 -17.35 -26.43 10.59
CA SER A 86 -16.03 -26.83 11.08
C SER A 86 -15.43 -25.79 12.02
N VAL A 87 -14.35 -26.17 12.72
CA VAL A 87 -13.57 -25.25 13.57
C VAL A 87 -12.78 -24.20 12.79
N TYR A 88 -12.62 -24.38 11.48
CA TYR A 88 -11.87 -23.44 10.63
C TYR A 88 -12.75 -22.31 10.09
N TYR A 89 -14.07 -22.48 10.16
CA TYR A 89 -15.05 -21.57 9.55
C TYR A 89 -14.85 -20.11 9.93
N GLU A 90 -14.62 -19.84 11.21
CA GLU A 90 -14.43 -18.48 11.70
C GLU A 90 -13.19 -17.82 11.08
N GLY A 91 -12.09 -18.57 10.97
CA GLY A 91 -10.86 -18.10 10.34
C GLY A 91 -11.04 -17.85 8.85
N ASP A 92 -11.68 -18.77 8.14
CA ASP A 92 -11.91 -18.67 6.70
C ASP A 92 -12.88 -17.52 6.37
N LEU A 93 -13.89 -17.28 7.22
CA LEU A 93 -14.81 -16.15 7.08
C LEU A 93 -14.07 -14.80 7.24
N VAL A 94 -13.14 -14.71 8.20
CA VAL A 94 -12.29 -13.53 8.38
C VAL A 94 -11.39 -13.33 7.15
N ALA A 95 -10.74 -14.39 6.67
CA ALA A 95 -9.88 -14.33 5.48
C ALA A 95 -10.65 -13.87 4.23
N ALA A 96 -11.86 -14.39 4.01
CA ALA A 96 -12.73 -13.99 2.91
C ALA A 96 -13.11 -12.50 2.98
N LYS A 97 -13.42 -12.01 4.19
CA LYS A 97 -13.70 -10.60 4.41
C LYS A 97 -12.49 -9.72 4.13
N GLU A 98 -11.32 -10.09 4.67
CA GLU A 98 -10.07 -9.34 4.46
C GLU A 98 -9.67 -9.31 2.98
N ALA A 99 -9.84 -10.42 2.26
CA ALA A 99 -9.59 -10.48 0.83
C ALA A 99 -10.51 -9.53 0.06
N LEU A 100 -11.82 -9.52 0.38
CA LEU A 100 -12.79 -8.64 -0.27
C LEU A 100 -12.45 -7.16 0.01
N ASP A 101 -12.16 -6.82 1.25
CA ASP A 101 -11.76 -5.47 1.67
C ASP A 101 -10.48 -5.03 0.92
N ALA A 102 -9.47 -5.89 0.85
CA ALA A 102 -8.22 -5.61 0.12
C ALA A 102 -8.45 -5.37 -1.38
N TRP A 103 -9.33 -6.17 -2.01
CA TRP A 103 -9.69 -5.98 -3.41
C TRP A 103 -10.42 -4.64 -3.64
N ILE A 104 -11.35 -4.27 -2.75
CA ILE A 104 -12.08 -2.98 -2.81
C ILE A 104 -11.13 -1.80 -2.60
N ASP A 105 -10.21 -1.89 -1.64
CA ASP A 105 -9.22 -0.84 -1.41
C ASP A 105 -8.30 -0.67 -2.62
N HIS A 106 -7.88 -1.77 -3.23
CA HIS A 106 -7.05 -1.73 -4.44
C HIS A 106 -7.82 -1.16 -5.64
N TYR A 107 -9.11 -1.45 -5.77
CA TYR A 107 -10.00 -0.80 -6.74
C TYR A 107 -10.01 0.73 -6.57
N GLN A 108 -10.12 1.22 -5.33
CA GLN A 108 -10.08 2.65 -5.05
C GLN A 108 -8.73 3.28 -5.38
N ILE A 109 -7.62 2.59 -5.11
CA ILE A 109 -6.28 3.06 -5.50
C ILE A 109 -6.17 3.12 -7.02
N LEU A 110 -6.55 2.05 -7.72
CA LEU A 110 -6.51 1.96 -9.18
C LEU A 110 -7.35 3.08 -9.82
N SER A 111 -8.53 3.37 -9.28
CA SER A 111 -9.42 4.43 -9.78
C SER A 111 -8.77 5.81 -9.83
N ARG A 112 -7.82 6.11 -8.93
CA ARG A 112 -7.09 7.38 -8.89
C ARG A 112 -6.01 7.49 -9.97
N HIS A 113 -5.64 6.38 -10.58
CA HIS A 113 -4.57 6.29 -11.58
C HIS A 113 -5.08 6.05 -13.00
N LEU A 114 -6.39 5.80 -13.17
CA LEU A 114 -7.03 5.60 -14.46
C LEU A 114 -7.56 6.91 -15.04
N ASP A 115 -7.58 6.98 -16.37
CA ASP A 115 -8.26 8.07 -17.06
C ASP A 115 -9.79 7.89 -16.94
N PRO A 116 -10.59 8.97 -17.04
CA PRO A 116 -12.05 8.90 -16.83
C PRO A 116 -12.76 7.85 -17.70
N LYS A 117 -12.30 7.67 -18.94
CA LYS A 117 -12.86 6.67 -19.86
C LYS A 117 -12.61 5.24 -19.37
N GLU A 118 -11.40 4.97 -18.88
CA GLU A 118 -11.00 3.64 -18.42
C GLU A 118 -11.62 3.32 -17.07
N LEU A 119 -11.74 4.32 -16.20
CA LEU A 119 -12.48 4.19 -14.95
C LEU A 119 -13.94 3.85 -15.20
N ALA A 120 -14.60 4.49 -16.18
CA ALA A 120 -15.98 4.17 -16.53
C ALA A 120 -16.11 2.71 -16.98
N THR A 121 -15.21 2.23 -17.85
CA THR A 121 -15.19 0.83 -18.28
C THR A 121 -14.94 -0.13 -17.12
N LEU A 122 -13.98 0.19 -16.24
CA LEU A 122 -13.70 -0.64 -15.06
C LEU A 122 -14.91 -0.66 -14.11
N HIS A 123 -15.57 0.48 -13.92
CA HIS A 123 -16.74 0.55 -13.04
C HIS A 123 -17.90 -0.26 -13.58
N GLU A 124 -18.23 -0.09 -14.86
CA GLU A 124 -19.29 -0.85 -15.55
C GLU A 124 -19.01 -2.37 -15.48
N GLN A 125 -17.75 -2.77 -15.62
CA GLN A 125 -17.38 -4.19 -15.61
C GLN A 125 -17.48 -4.82 -14.21
N TRP A 126 -17.13 -4.09 -13.15
CA TRP A 126 -16.87 -4.69 -11.83
C TRP A 126 -17.87 -4.29 -10.75
N GLU A 127 -18.80 -3.37 -11.01
CA GLU A 127 -19.80 -2.94 -10.02
C GLU A 127 -20.71 -4.09 -9.62
N ASP A 128 -21.26 -4.81 -10.59
CA ASP A 128 -22.16 -5.93 -10.34
C ASP A 128 -21.44 -7.08 -9.64
N THR A 129 -20.24 -7.42 -10.12
CA THR A 129 -19.38 -8.43 -9.47
C THR A 129 -19.06 -8.05 -8.02
N ARG A 130 -18.81 -6.78 -7.72
CA ARG A 130 -18.58 -6.34 -6.34
C ARG A 130 -19.81 -6.55 -5.46
N LYS A 131 -21.01 -6.24 -5.96
CA LYS A 131 -22.27 -6.49 -5.23
C LYS A 131 -22.47 -7.98 -5.00
N GLU A 132 -22.26 -8.80 -6.02
CA GLU A 132 -22.39 -10.26 -5.94
C GLU A 132 -21.44 -10.87 -4.89
N LEU A 133 -20.19 -10.43 -4.84
CA LEU A 133 -19.22 -10.88 -3.85
C LEU A 133 -19.62 -10.46 -2.42
N GLN A 134 -20.06 -9.21 -2.25
CA GLN A 134 -20.54 -8.72 -0.95
C GLN A 134 -21.77 -9.51 -0.49
N GLU A 135 -22.75 -9.72 -1.37
CA GLU A 135 -23.93 -10.52 -1.06
C GLU A 135 -23.57 -11.97 -0.73
N SER A 136 -22.56 -12.53 -1.38
CA SER A 136 -22.08 -13.89 -1.10
C SER A 136 -21.49 -13.98 0.30
N LEU A 137 -20.70 -12.99 0.71
CA LEU A 137 -20.17 -12.88 2.07
C LEU A 137 -21.29 -12.70 3.09
N ASP A 138 -22.28 -11.84 2.80
CA ASP A 138 -23.38 -11.53 3.72
C ASP A 138 -24.35 -12.70 3.93
N LYS A 139 -24.41 -13.65 2.97
CA LYS A 139 -25.21 -14.88 3.08
C LYS A 139 -24.57 -15.91 4.02
N LEU A 140 -23.29 -15.76 4.35
CA LEU A 140 -22.59 -16.71 5.22
C LEU A 140 -23.05 -16.55 6.68
N PRO A 141 -23.30 -17.66 7.41
CA PRO A 141 -23.79 -17.60 8.78
C PRO A 141 -22.79 -16.92 9.72
N SER A 142 -23.26 -16.13 10.68
CA SER A 142 -22.37 -15.63 11.72
C SER A 142 -21.82 -16.79 12.57
N PRO A 143 -20.52 -16.79 12.93
CA PRO A 143 -19.96 -17.83 13.79
C PRO A 143 -20.73 -17.86 15.12
N LEU A 144 -21.09 -19.07 15.56
CA LEU A 144 -21.79 -19.29 16.82
C LEU A 144 -20.82 -18.97 17.98
N LEU A 145 -21.03 -17.82 18.62
CA LEU A 145 -20.34 -17.41 19.86
C LEU A 145 -20.72 -18.31 21.04
#